data_AF-A0A397IF76-F1
#
_entry.id   AF-A0A397IF76-F1
#
_cell.length_a   1.000
_cell.length_b   1.000
_cell.length_c   1.000
_cell.angle_alpha   90.00
_cell.angle_beta   90.00
_cell.angle_gamma   90.00
#
_symmetry.space_group_name_H-M   'P 1'
#
loop_
_entity.id
_entity.type
_entity.pdbx_description
1 polymer ?
#
loop_
_entity_poly.entity_id
_entity_poly.type
_entity_poly.pdbx_seq_one_letter_code
_entity_poly.pdbx_strand_id
1 'polypeptide(L)'
;MEEQVERLVDKVWQKFHSLPGNARLMIAISGIPGSGKTELASMMANRINQLYSKQYANKPPIAADIPMDGYHLTRAQLAQMPDPDYAAARRGAAFTFDGEKFLRLVQALREPITSETHVLYAPSFDHAVKDPVDNDIPIAPTSRIIFFEGNYLSLNKEPWSSVAKLMDELWFVEVDFETARKRLIRRHVQAGIAKDEVEADKRAMENDLVNGQEIVDNRMDVQELSPKSRRSAIKMFFSKATFVLSFLALGNIVAAAQTPACLLSVVGAQKDPADLQAVCITNGDDVQKQIANICGDSEQAALTWFADTCDAAGYKVVIKSTTTSGSSATGTPTNGSTSTNTGFVTATATGSSGSSGSGSGKSGTSSSSAASASHTVSAGSSDRQVSAAAFAAVVFFGFAAAL
;
A
#
# COMPACT_ATOMS: atom_id res chain seq x y z
N MET A 1 -3.29 2.89 -3.51
CA MET A 1 -1.82 2.99 -3.43
C MET A 1 -1.44 4.10 -2.47
N GLU A 2 -1.85 5.35 -2.72
CA GLU A 2 -1.59 6.49 -1.82
C GLU A 2 -1.94 6.20 -0.34
N GLU A 3 -3.19 5.82 -0.05
CA GLU A 3 -3.65 5.46 1.30
C GLU A 3 -2.78 4.41 2.01
N GLN A 4 -2.27 3.43 1.27
CA GLN A 4 -1.42 2.38 1.80
C GLN A 4 0.01 2.89 2.07
N VAL A 5 0.52 3.78 1.21
CA VAL A 5 1.81 4.45 1.40
C VAL A 5 1.72 5.37 2.61
N GLU A 6 0.66 6.18 2.74
CA GLU A 6 0.45 7.03 3.91
C GLU A 6 0.36 6.20 5.21
N ARG A 7 -0.39 5.08 5.24
CA ARG A 7 -0.39 4.15 6.39
C ARG A 7 1.01 3.65 6.76
N LEU A 8 1.82 3.27 5.76
CA LEU A 8 3.20 2.79 6.00
C LEU A 8 4.11 3.93 6.47
N VAL A 9 3.94 5.14 5.92
CA VAL A 9 4.64 6.36 6.34
C VAL A 9 4.32 6.68 7.80
N ASP A 10 3.05 6.68 8.19
CA ASP A 10 2.61 6.88 9.59
C ASP A 10 3.20 5.80 10.52
N LYS A 11 3.18 4.52 10.13
CA LYS A 11 3.78 3.42 10.90
C LYS A 11 5.27 3.66 11.16
N VAL A 12 6.02 4.03 10.13
CA VAL A 12 7.46 4.33 10.23
C VAL A 12 7.70 5.60 11.05
N TRP A 13 6.87 6.62 10.88
CA TRP A 13 6.97 7.89 11.59
C TRP A 13 6.76 7.72 13.10
N GLN A 14 5.76 6.93 13.50
CA GLN A 14 5.51 6.57 14.90
C GLN A 14 6.68 5.76 15.49
N LYS A 15 7.17 4.74 14.76
CA LYS A 15 8.33 3.95 15.18
C LYS A 15 9.58 4.80 15.37
N PHE A 16 9.86 5.74 14.46
CA PHE A 16 10.97 6.68 14.59
C PHE A 16 10.89 7.55 15.85
N HIS A 17 9.68 8.00 16.25
CA HIS A 17 9.50 8.77 17.48
C HIS A 17 9.70 7.93 18.76
N SER A 18 9.46 6.62 18.70
CA SER A 18 9.76 5.69 19.81
C SER A 18 11.22 5.23 19.88
N LEU A 19 12.05 5.57 18.89
CA LEU A 19 13.40 5.04 18.72
C LEU A 19 14.44 5.82 19.57
N PRO A 20 15.32 5.15 20.36
CA PRO A 20 16.40 5.80 21.09
C PRO A 20 17.24 6.70 20.18
N GLY A 21 17.61 7.90 20.64
CA GLY A 21 18.18 8.96 19.79
C GLY A 21 19.44 8.60 18.99
N ASN A 22 20.16 7.57 19.42
CA ASN A 22 21.36 7.01 18.79
C ASN A 22 21.11 5.76 17.92
N ALA A 23 19.90 5.19 17.90
CA ALA A 23 19.59 4.02 17.10
C ALA A 23 19.09 4.39 15.69
N ARG A 24 19.22 3.43 14.76
CA ARG A 24 18.58 3.44 13.43
C ARG A 24 17.37 2.50 13.39
N LEU A 25 16.35 2.89 12.64
CA LEU A 25 15.23 2.05 12.22
C LEU A 25 15.56 1.51 10.83
N MET A 26 15.72 0.19 10.70
CA MET A 26 16.14 -0.48 9.46
C MET A 26 15.01 -1.38 8.97
N ILE A 27 14.58 -1.14 7.73
CA ILE A 27 13.39 -1.74 7.12
C ILE A 27 13.85 -2.41 5.83
N ALA A 28 13.60 -3.70 5.69
CA ALA A 28 13.86 -4.43 4.45
C ALA A 28 12.60 -4.50 3.59
N ILE A 29 12.67 -3.94 2.38
CA ILE A 29 11.61 -3.99 1.37
C ILE A 29 12.02 -5.02 0.31
N SER A 30 11.41 -6.19 0.41
CA SER A 30 11.69 -7.35 -0.44
C SER A 30 10.56 -7.62 -1.43
N GLY A 31 10.81 -8.49 -2.41
CA GLY A 31 9.84 -8.82 -3.46
C GLY A 31 10.52 -9.49 -4.64
N ILE A 32 9.77 -10.25 -5.43
CA ILE A 32 10.30 -10.92 -6.64
C ILE A 32 10.76 -9.89 -7.68
N PRO A 33 11.65 -10.24 -8.63
CA PRO A 33 11.98 -9.39 -9.77
C PRO A 33 10.72 -8.89 -10.48
N GLY A 34 10.65 -7.59 -10.81
CA GLY A 34 9.45 -6.97 -11.41
C GLY A 34 8.33 -6.56 -10.43
N SER A 35 8.44 -6.85 -9.13
CA SER A 35 7.52 -6.37 -8.08
C SER A 35 7.41 -4.83 -8.05
N GLY A 36 8.54 -4.14 -8.19
CA GLY A 36 8.65 -2.68 -8.03
C GLY A 36 8.88 -2.25 -6.58
N LYS A 37 9.63 -3.06 -5.83
CA LYS A 37 10.17 -2.76 -4.50
C LYS A 37 11.05 -1.49 -4.42
N THR A 38 11.90 -1.24 -5.44
CA THR A 38 12.72 -0.02 -5.55
C THR A 38 11.87 1.24 -5.52
N GLU A 39 10.81 1.30 -6.34
CA GLU A 39 9.84 2.41 -6.37
C GLU A 39 9.22 2.67 -4.98
N LEU A 40 8.86 1.60 -4.26
CA LEU A 40 8.31 1.73 -2.91
C LEU A 40 9.35 2.27 -1.92
N ALA A 41 10.59 1.77 -1.96
CA ALA A 41 11.66 2.22 -1.07
C ALA A 41 12.00 3.70 -1.25
N SER A 42 12.22 4.14 -2.50
CA SER A 42 12.51 5.54 -2.81
C SER A 42 11.29 6.44 -2.49
N MET A 43 10.06 5.98 -2.72
CA MET A 43 8.84 6.72 -2.34
C MET A 43 8.73 6.89 -0.82
N MET A 44 8.98 5.83 -0.05
CA MET A 44 8.97 5.86 1.41
C MET A 44 10.05 6.80 1.98
N ALA A 45 11.29 6.70 1.50
CA ALA A 45 12.38 7.58 1.92
C ALA A 45 12.07 9.06 1.63
N ASN A 46 11.55 9.35 0.43
CA ASN A 46 11.15 10.70 0.05
C ASN A 46 10.00 11.26 0.91
N ARG A 47 8.93 10.49 1.16
CA ARG A 47 7.79 10.92 1.99
C ARG A 47 8.22 11.20 3.43
N ILE A 48 9.05 10.33 4.02
CA ILE A 48 9.58 10.52 5.37
C ILE A 48 10.46 11.78 5.46
N ASN A 49 11.33 12.03 4.48
CA ASN A 49 12.14 13.26 4.43
C ASN A 49 11.29 14.52 4.23
N GLN A 50 10.19 14.44 3.45
CA GLN A 50 9.22 15.52 3.30
C GLN A 50 8.43 15.82 4.59
N LEU A 51 8.07 14.80 5.39
CA LEU A 51 7.48 15.02 6.72
C LEU A 51 8.50 15.63 7.69
N TYR A 52 9.72 15.10 7.72
CA TYR A 52 10.77 15.58 8.62
C TYR A 52 11.16 17.04 8.36
N SER A 53 11.33 17.43 7.10
CA SER A 53 11.64 18.82 6.74
C SER A 53 10.53 19.82 7.09
N LYS A 54 9.25 19.40 7.12
CA LYS A 54 8.13 20.25 7.58
C LYS A 54 8.17 20.51 9.10
N GLN A 55 8.57 19.53 9.89
CA GLN A 55 8.62 19.63 11.36
C GLN A 55 9.96 20.19 11.86
N TYR A 56 11.05 19.95 11.14
CA TYR A 56 12.42 20.29 11.53
C TYR A 56 13.14 21.08 10.42
N ALA A 57 12.76 22.35 10.28
CA ALA A 57 13.37 23.25 9.30
C ALA A 57 14.91 23.31 9.43
N ASN A 58 15.60 23.37 8.27
CA ASN A 58 17.06 23.43 8.15
C ASN A 58 17.81 22.23 8.78
N LYS A 59 17.15 21.08 9.00
CA LYS A 59 17.83 19.82 9.34
C LYS A 59 18.08 18.96 8.09
N PRO A 60 19.16 18.16 8.07
CA PRO A 60 19.45 17.23 6.99
C PRO A 60 18.40 16.10 6.91
N PRO A 61 18.27 15.41 5.76
CA PRO A 61 17.40 14.25 5.63
C PRO A 61 17.79 13.15 6.61
N ILE A 62 16.78 12.39 7.05
CA ILE A 62 16.92 11.28 8.01
C ILE A 62 16.63 9.91 7.40
N ALA A 63 16.00 9.86 6.22
CA ALA A 63 15.72 8.62 5.52
C ALA A 63 16.62 8.45 4.30
N ALA A 64 17.09 7.22 4.07
CA ALA A 64 17.83 6.81 2.88
C ALA A 64 17.37 5.42 2.42
N ASP A 65 17.28 5.21 1.11
CA ASP A 65 17.06 3.91 0.48
C ASP A 65 18.37 3.32 -0.07
N ILE A 66 18.63 2.04 0.23
CA ILE A 66 19.89 1.35 -0.05
C ILE A 66 19.61 0.11 -0.92
N PRO A 67 20.03 0.10 -2.20
CA PRO A 67 19.77 -1.00 -3.11
C PRO A 67 20.72 -2.18 -2.87
N MET A 68 20.15 -3.38 -2.80
CA MET A 68 20.89 -4.64 -2.79
C MET A 68 21.64 -4.89 -4.12
N ASP A 69 21.20 -4.29 -5.24
CA ASP A 69 21.79 -4.54 -6.55
C ASP A 69 23.30 -4.18 -6.62
N GLY A 70 23.78 -3.24 -5.79
CA GLY A 70 25.23 -2.94 -5.68
C GLY A 70 26.08 -4.07 -5.08
N TYR A 71 25.44 -5.13 -4.57
CA TYR A 71 26.11 -6.31 -4.00
C TYR A 71 26.14 -7.50 -4.95
N HIS A 72 25.76 -7.33 -6.23
CA HIS A 72 26.08 -8.34 -7.25
C HIS A 72 27.59 -8.61 -7.27
N LEU A 73 27.99 -9.87 -7.40
CA LEU A 73 29.36 -10.21 -7.74
C LEU A 73 29.70 -9.61 -9.11
N THR A 74 30.93 -9.09 -9.25
CA THR A 74 31.44 -8.58 -10.52
C THR A 74 31.48 -9.70 -11.57
N ARG A 75 31.39 -9.37 -12.85
CA ARG A 75 31.58 -10.35 -13.95
C ARG A 75 32.92 -11.07 -13.84
N ALA A 76 33.96 -10.40 -13.35
CA ALA A 76 35.27 -11.01 -13.10
C ALA A 76 35.23 -12.08 -12.00
N GLN A 77 34.48 -11.87 -10.92
CA GLN A 77 34.28 -12.88 -9.86
C GLN A 77 33.38 -14.03 -10.35
N LEU A 78 32.31 -13.74 -11.10
CA LEU A 78 31.46 -14.78 -11.70
C LEU A 78 32.25 -15.66 -12.68
N ALA A 79 33.16 -15.06 -13.46
CA ALA A 79 34.06 -15.79 -14.36
C ALA A 79 35.09 -16.70 -13.65
N GLN A 80 35.25 -16.57 -12.32
CA GLN A 80 36.12 -17.40 -11.50
C GLN A 80 35.35 -18.49 -10.71
N MET A 81 34.02 -18.57 -10.87
CA MET A 81 33.20 -19.62 -10.25
C MET A 81 33.45 -20.99 -10.92
N PRO A 82 33.13 -22.12 -10.24
CA PRO A 82 33.33 -23.46 -10.81
C PRO A 82 32.57 -23.73 -12.12
N ASP A 83 31.44 -23.04 -12.34
CA ASP A 83 30.69 -23.02 -13.59
C ASP A 83 30.40 -21.57 -13.99
N PRO A 84 31.30 -20.92 -14.75
CA PRO A 84 31.16 -19.51 -15.16
C PRO A 84 29.94 -19.24 -16.04
N ASP A 85 29.60 -20.18 -16.93
CA ASP A 85 28.49 -20.01 -17.87
C ASP A 85 27.14 -20.10 -17.14
N TYR A 86 26.99 -21.05 -16.21
CA TYR A 86 25.84 -21.12 -15.32
C TYR A 86 25.74 -19.88 -14.42
N ALA A 87 26.86 -19.44 -13.82
CA ALA A 87 26.89 -18.25 -12.97
C ALA A 87 26.50 -16.97 -13.72
N ALA A 88 26.95 -16.81 -14.97
CA ALA A 88 26.56 -15.71 -15.84
C ALA A 88 25.08 -15.80 -16.27
N ALA A 89 24.62 -16.99 -16.69
CA ALA A 89 23.23 -17.22 -17.09
C ALA A 89 22.24 -16.96 -15.94
N ARG A 90 22.61 -17.36 -14.71
CA ARG A 90 21.84 -17.20 -13.47
C ARG A 90 22.15 -15.90 -12.71
N ARG A 91 22.91 -14.95 -13.28
CA ARG A 91 23.17 -13.66 -12.62
C ARG A 91 21.86 -12.96 -12.26
N GLY A 92 21.73 -12.61 -10.98
CA GLY A 92 20.47 -12.21 -10.34
C GLY A 92 19.95 -13.24 -9.32
N ALA A 93 20.42 -14.50 -9.35
CA ALA A 93 20.16 -15.54 -8.34
C ALA A 93 20.90 -15.24 -7.02
N ALA A 94 20.41 -15.75 -5.88
CA ALA A 94 20.93 -15.40 -4.55
C ALA A 94 22.45 -15.63 -4.37
N PHE A 95 23.00 -16.69 -4.98
CA PHE A 95 24.44 -17.01 -4.93
C PHE A 95 25.33 -16.10 -5.78
N THR A 96 24.73 -15.25 -6.63
CA THR A 96 25.46 -14.30 -7.51
C THR A 96 25.66 -12.92 -6.86
N PHE A 97 25.41 -12.82 -5.55
CA PHE A 97 25.60 -11.63 -4.72
C PHE A 97 26.61 -11.91 -3.59
N ASP A 98 27.39 -10.90 -3.22
CA ASP A 98 28.20 -10.89 -2.00
C ASP A 98 27.33 -10.53 -0.79
N GLY A 99 26.55 -11.51 -0.33
CA GLY A 99 25.68 -11.37 0.83
C GLY A 99 26.43 -11.12 2.14
N GLU A 100 27.69 -11.55 2.26
CA GLU A 100 28.54 -11.31 3.42
C GLU A 100 29.01 -9.85 3.49
N LYS A 101 29.28 -9.22 2.34
CA LYS A 101 29.48 -7.76 2.24
C LYS A 101 28.22 -6.99 2.59
N PHE A 102 27.04 -7.49 2.21
CA PHE A 102 25.76 -6.88 2.61
C PHE A 102 25.56 -6.97 4.12
N LEU A 103 25.73 -8.16 4.70
CA LEU A 103 25.62 -8.40 6.15
C LEU A 103 26.55 -7.51 6.97
N ARG A 104 27.81 -7.33 6.53
CA ARG A 104 28.76 -6.42 7.19
C ARG A 104 28.30 -4.96 7.22
N LEU A 105 27.69 -4.45 6.15
CA LEU A 105 27.11 -3.09 6.18
C LEU A 105 25.93 -3.02 7.15
N VAL A 106 25.03 -4.01 7.12
CA VAL A 106 23.85 -4.07 8.00
C VAL A 106 24.27 -4.10 9.48
N GLN A 107 25.28 -4.90 9.82
CA GLN A 107 25.88 -4.92 11.16
C GLN A 107 26.44 -3.54 11.55
N ALA A 108 27.27 -2.92 10.71
CA ALA A 108 27.84 -1.60 10.98
C ALA A 108 26.78 -0.48 11.09
N LEU A 109 25.64 -0.61 10.41
CA LEU A 109 24.52 0.34 10.53
C LEU A 109 23.64 0.10 11.76
N ARG A 110 23.64 -1.12 12.31
CA ARG A 110 22.88 -1.47 13.52
C ARG A 110 23.58 -0.98 14.81
N GLU A 111 24.88 -0.73 14.77
CA GLU A 111 25.63 -0.14 15.88
C GLU A 111 25.10 1.26 16.26
N PRO A 112 25.13 1.63 17.57
CA PRO A 112 24.68 2.94 18.02
C PRO A 112 25.49 4.11 17.44
N ILE A 113 24.79 5.16 17.03
CA ILE A 113 25.37 6.41 16.54
C ILE A 113 25.97 7.20 17.71
N THR A 114 27.27 7.46 17.64
CA THR A 114 28.06 8.26 18.58
C THR A 114 28.68 9.49 17.89
N SER A 115 29.40 10.33 18.65
CA SER A 115 30.19 11.46 18.11
C SER A 115 31.30 11.04 17.14
N GLU A 116 31.75 9.79 17.23
CA GLU A 116 32.81 9.19 16.41
C GLU A 116 32.25 8.45 15.18
N THR A 117 30.92 8.39 15.03
CA THR A 117 30.30 7.70 13.89
C THR A 117 30.53 8.48 12.60
N HIS A 118 31.26 7.87 11.67
CA HIS A 118 31.56 8.43 10.36
C HIS A 118 30.49 8.06 9.31
N VAL A 119 30.58 8.66 8.13
CA VAL A 119 29.78 8.26 6.96
C VAL A 119 30.19 6.83 6.56
N LEU A 120 29.22 5.92 6.50
CA LEU A 120 29.40 4.61 5.89
C LEU A 120 29.01 4.67 4.42
N TYR A 121 29.50 3.74 3.60
CA TYR A 121 29.19 3.71 2.17
C TYR A 121 28.66 2.34 1.76
N ALA A 122 27.59 2.34 0.96
CA ALA A 122 27.12 1.17 0.23
C ALA A 122 27.62 1.23 -1.23
N PRO A 123 27.82 0.08 -1.89
CA PRO A 123 28.03 0.04 -3.32
C PRO A 123 26.72 0.33 -4.08
N SER A 124 26.84 0.88 -5.29
CA SER A 124 25.74 0.95 -6.26
C SER A 124 25.96 -0.05 -7.40
N PHE A 125 25.06 -0.09 -8.39
CA PHE A 125 25.20 -0.92 -9.58
C PHE A 125 25.12 -0.07 -10.84
N ASP A 126 26.19 -0.08 -11.64
CA ASP A 126 26.21 0.60 -12.93
C ASP A 126 25.61 -0.31 -14.00
N HIS A 127 24.44 0.07 -14.53
CA HIS A 127 23.74 -0.69 -15.58
C HIS A 127 24.39 -0.57 -16.98
N ALA A 128 25.23 0.45 -17.22
CA ALA A 128 25.96 0.62 -18.47
C ALA A 128 27.22 -0.26 -18.49
N VAL A 129 28.00 -0.25 -17.40
CA VAL A 129 29.18 -1.12 -17.21
C VAL A 129 28.78 -2.56 -16.87
N LYS A 130 27.57 -2.74 -16.32
CA LYS A 130 26.99 -4.02 -15.86
C LYS A 130 27.77 -4.64 -14.71
N ASP A 131 28.25 -3.83 -13.77
CA ASP A 131 28.99 -4.26 -12.57
C ASP A 131 28.77 -3.29 -11.39
N PRO A 132 29.02 -3.72 -10.14
CA PRO A 132 28.91 -2.86 -8.97
C PRO A 132 29.98 -1.77 -8.92
N VAL A 133 29.64 -0.64 -8.29
CA VAL A 133 30.56 0.47 -7.99
C VAL A 133 30.70 0.59 -6.48
N ASP A 134 31.90 0.34 -5.96
CA ASP A 134 32.16 0.35 -4.52
C ASP A 134 32.27 1.77 -3.94
N ASN A 135 31.74 1.93 -2.72
CA ASN A 135 31.71 3.17 -1.94
C ASN A 135 30.94 4.35 -2.59
N ASP A 136 29.92 4.07 -3.40
CA ASP A 136 29.21 5.08 -4.18
C ASP A 136 28.06 5.78 -3.41
N ILE A 137 27.34 5.07 -2.55
CA ILE A 137 26.15 5.57 -1.86
C ILE A 137 26.52 5.96 -0.41
N PRO A 138 26.60 7.25 -0.06
CA PRO A 138 26.94 7.68 1.30
C PRO A 138 25.74 7.56 2.26
N ILE A 139 25.98 6.99 3.42
CA ILE A 139 25.02 6.82 4.52
C ILE A 139 25.50 7.64 5.71
N ALA A 140 24.92 8.82 5.86
CA ALA A 140 25.32 9.76 6.91
C ALA A 140 24.93 9.25 8.31
N PRO A 141 25.61 9.72 9.38
CA PRO A 141 25.16 9.50 10.76
C PRO A 141 23.74 10.06 11.03
N THR A 142 23.30 11.04 10.23
CA THR A 142 21.94 11.60 10.30
C THR A 142 20.88 10.70 9.66
N SER A 143 21.27 9.74 8.82
CA SER A 143 20.37 8.74 8.24
C SER A 143 19.97 7.74 9.32
N ARG A 144 18.82 8.01 9.97
CA ARG A 144 18.26 7.25 11.08
C ARG A 144 17.15 6.28 10.67
N ILE A 145 16.63 6.40 9.45
CA ILE A 145 15.65 5.47 8.87
C ILE A 145 16.25 4.93 7.57
N ILE A 146 16.54 3.63 7.52
CA ILE A 146 17.19 3.00 6.37
C ILE A 146 16.23 2.01 5.73
N PHE A 147 15.87 2.26 4.46
CA PHE A 147 15.07 1.37 3.65
C PHE A 147 15.97 0.54 2.74
N PHE A 148 16.32 -0.67 3.14
CA PHE A 148 17.02 -1.60 2.24
C PHE A 148 16.04 -2.16 1.22
N GLU A 149 16.36 -2.16 -0.07
CA GLU A 149 15.52 -2.79 -1.09
C GLU A 149 16.29 -3.88 -1.82
N GLY A 150 15.72 -5.08 -1.93
CA GLY A 150 16.45 -6.22 -2.48
C GLY A 150 15.61 -7.48 -2.61
N ASN A 151 15.93 -8.34 -3.57
CA ASN A 151 15.12 -9.51 -3.86
C ASN A 151 15.08 -10.48 -2.67
N TYR A 152 16.22 -10.64 -2.00
CA TYR A 152 16.47 -11.71 -1.02
C TYR A 152 16.46 -11.24 0.44
N LEU A 153 16.08 -10.00 0.75
CA LEU A 153 16.17 -9.44 2.12
C LEU A 153 15.20 -10.09 3.14
N SER A 154 14.32 -10.99 2.69
CA SER A 154 13.49 -11.86 3.52
C SER A 154 13.65 -13.36 3.17
N LEU A 155 14.72 -13.74 2.46
CA LEU A 155 15.01 -15.12 2.11
C LEU A 155 15.54 -15.89 3.34
N ASN A 156 14.94 -17.03 3.65
CA ASN A 156 15.33 -17.93 4.73
C ASN A 156 16.53 -18.82 4.35
N LYS A 157 17.62 -18.19 3.88
CA LYS A 157 18.90 -18.84 3.58
C LYS A 157 20.03 -17.90 3.98
N GLU A 158 21.11 -18.43 4.56
CA GLU A 158 22.25 -17.60 4.95
C GLU A 158 22.98 -17.06 3.69
N PRO A 159 23.57 -15.85 3.76
CA PRO A 159 23.58 -14.92 4.89
C PRO A 159 22.31 -14.05 5.00
N TRP A 160 21.36 -14.17 4.07
CA TRP A 160 20.16 -13.34 4.00
C TRP A 160 19.23 -13.48 5.20
N SER A 161 19.13 -14.68 5.78
CA SER A 161 18.41 -14.90 7.03
C SER A 161 19.06 -14.21 8.23
N SER A 162 20.39 -14.06 8.27
CA SER A 162 21.07 -13.23 9.28
C SER A 162 20.87 -11.73 9.04
N VAL A 163 20.86 -11.28 7.78
CA VAL A 163 20.47 -9.90 7.41
C VAL A 163 19.06 -9.59 7.89
N ALA A 164 18.10 -10.47 7.62
CA ALA A 164 16.69 -10.28 7.98
C ALA A 164 16.47 -10.19 9.50
N LYS A 165 17.18 -10.99 10.31
CA LYS A 165 17.15 -10.93 11.78
C LYS A 165 17.68 -9.60 12.35
N LEU A 166 18.45 -8.83 11.57
CA LEU A 166 18.98 -7.52 11.95
C LEU A 166 18.10 -6.35 11.50
N MET A 167 16.87 -6.59 11.03
CA MET A 167 15.89 -5.55 10.64
C MET A 167 14.82 -5.37 11.71
N ASP A 168 14.28 -4.15 11.83
CA ASP A 168 13.13 -3.86 12.71
C ASP A 168 11.79 -4.21 12.05
N GLU A 169 11.78 -4.22 10.71
CA GLU A 169 10.64 -4.58 9.87
C GLU A 169 11.13 -5.27 8.58
N LEU A 170 10.46 -6.35 8.21
CA LEU A 170 10.56 -7.03 6.92
C LEU A 170 9.23 -6.80 6.20
N TRP A 171 9.27 -6.20 5.01
CA TRP A 171 8.13 -5.93 4.14
C TRP A 171 8.29 -6.70 2.83
N PHE A 172 7.19 -7.18 2.26
CA PHE A 172 7.19 -7.88 0.97
C PHE A 172 6.20 -7.25 -0.01
N VAL A 173 6.68 -6.86 -1.19
CA VAL A 173 5.87 -6.33 -2.28
C VAL A 173 5.32 -7.49 -3.11
N GLU A 174 4.06 -7.83 -2.84
CA GLU A 174 3.38 -8.94 -3.51
C GLU A 174 2.88 -8.52 -4.90
N VAL A 175 3.19 -9.35 -5.89
CA VAL A 175 2.70 -9.26 -7.27
C VAL A 175 2.52 -10.67 -7.82
N ASP A 176 1.56 -10.87 -8.71
CA ASP A 176 1.44 -12.10 -9.47
C ASP A 176 2.60 -12.26 -10.47
N PHE A 177 3.06 -13.50 -10.66
CA PHE A 177 4.20 -13.83 -11.53
C PHE A 177 3.98 -13.37 -12.98
N GLU A 178 2.74 -13.39 -13.48
CA GLU A 178 2.42 -12.92 -14.84
C GLU A 178 2.56 -11.41 -15.00
N THR A 179 2.16 -10.62 -14.00
CA THR A 179 2.40 -9.18 -13.97
C THR A 179 3.89 -8.85 -13.77
N ALA A 180 4.61 -9.62 -12.96
CA ALA A 180 6.06 -9.51 -12.83
C ALA A 180 6.75 -9.77 -14.19
N ARG A 181 6.43 -10.88 -14.85
CA ARG A 181 6.88 -11.28 -16.19
C ARG A 181 6.66 -10.17 -17.21
N LYS A 182 5.43 -9.65 -17.33
CA LYS A 182 5.09 -8.55 -18.26
C LYS A 182 5.88 -7.26 -18.01
N ARG A 183 6.26 -6.97 -16.76
CA ARG A 183 7.14 -5.85 -16.42
C ARG A 183 8.60 -6.14 -16.74
N LEU A 184 9.07 -7.36 -16.47
CA LEU A 184 10.43 -7.82 -16.76
C LEU A 184 10.73 -7.82 -18.26
N ILE A 185 9.81 -8.32 -19.10
CA ILE A 185 9.93 -8.28 -20.56
C ILE A 185 10.22 -6.86 -21.03
N ARG A 186 9.36 -5.90 -20.64
CA ARG A 186 9.51 -4.48 -20.98
C ARG A 186 10.84 -3.91 -20.47
N ARG A 187 11.22 -4.21 -19.23
CA ARG A 187 12.47 -3.72 -18.62
C ARG A 187 13.70 -4.27 -19.35
N HIS A 188 13.72 -5.55 -19.72
CA HIS A 188 14.86 -6.18 -20.38
C HIS A 188 15.07 -5.64 -21.80
N VAL A 189 14.00 -5.40 -22.55
CA VAL A 189 14.08 -4.73 -23.87
C VAL A 189 14.55 -3.29 -23.71
N GLN A 190 13.95 -2.51 -22.80
CA GLN A 190 14.32 -1.11 -22.56
C GLN A 190 15.78 -0.94 -22.09
N ALA A 191 16.30 -1.88 -21.30
CA ALA A 191 17.66 -1.85 -20.79
C ALA A 191 18.70 -2.47 -21.74
N GLY A 192 18.32 -2.93 -22.93
CA GLY A 192 19.23 -3.63 -23.85
C GLY A 192 19.83 -4.92 -23.27
N ILE A 193 19.08 -5.59 -22.38
CA ILE A 193 19.44 -6.90 -21.80
C ILE A 193 19.01 -8.03 -22.76
N ALA A 194 17.95 -7.80 -23.52
CA ALA A 194 17.45 -8.68 -24.57
C ALA A 194 17.12 -7.85 -25.82
N LYS A 195 17.28 -8.42 -27.01
CA LYS A 195 17.09 -7.70 -28.29
C LYS A 195 15.61 -7.49 -28.66
N ASP A 196 14.74 -8.35 -28.16
CA ASP A 196 13.30 -8.41 -28.48
C ASP A 196 12.50 -8.98 -27.31
N GLU A 197 11.16 -8.91 -27.39
CA GLU A 197 10.28 -9.42 -26.33
C GLU A 197 10.37 -10.94 -26.12
N VAL A 198 10.77 -11.72 -27.14
CA VAL A 198 10.85 -13.19 -27.06
C VAL A 198 12.08 -13.62 -26.26
N GLU A 199 13.23 -13.01 -26.51
CA GLU A 199 14.45 -13.21 -25.72
C GLU A 199 14.26 -12.67 -24.29
N ALA A 200 13.58 -11.53 -24.14
CA ALA A 200 13.26 -10.95 -22.85
C ALA A 200 12.33 -11.85 -22.01
N ASP A 201 11.33 -12.46 -22.65
CA ASP A 201 10.40 -13.40 -22.01
C ASP A 201 11.10 -14.70 -21.62
N LYS A 202 11.92 -15.26 -22.52
CA LYS A 202 12.76 -16.44 -22.22
C LYS A 202 13.64 -16.18 -20.99
N ARG A 203 14.36 -15.04 -20.95
CA ARG A 203 15.19 -14.66 -19.80
C ARG A 203 14.36 -14.51 -18.52
N ALA A 204 13.18 -13.88 -18.62
CA ALA A 204 12.30 -13.72 -17.47
C ALA A 204 11.87 -15.08 -16.91
N MET A 205 11.42 -16.00 -17.76
CA MET A 205 10.99 -17.34 -17.33
C MET A 205 12.13 -18.19 -16.78
N GLU A 206 13.29 -18.24 -17.47
CA GLU A 206 14.40 -19.15 -17.13
C GLU A 206 15.31 -18.63 -16.02
N ASN A 207 15.29 -17.33 -15.72
CA ASN A 207 16.12 -16.75 -14.65
C ASN A 207 15.29 -15.95 -13.63
N ASP A 208 14.67 -14.83 -14.02
CA ASP A 208 14.06 -13.90 -13.06
C ASP A 208 12.88 -14.51 -12.28
N LEU A 209 12.04 -15.33 -12.92
CA LEU A 209 10.91 -16.01 -12.28
C LEU A 209 11.35 -17.25 -11.49
N VAL A 210 12.42 -17.94 -11.91
CA VAL A 210 13.04 -19.01 -11.08
C VAL A 210 13.55 -18.43 -9.77
N ASN A 211 14.19 -17.25 -9.82
CA ASN A 211 14.59 -16.49 -8.63
C ASN A 211 13.38 -16.04 -7.82
N GLY A 212 12.33 -15.55 -8.49
CA GLY A 212 11.06 -15.20 -7.88
C GLY A 212 10.42 -16.37 -7.11
N GLN A 213 10.46 -17.57 -7.67
CA GLN A 213 9.92 -18.78 -7.06
C GLN A 213 10.74 -19.17 -5.82
N GLU A 214 12.08 -19.17 -5.91
CA GLU A 214 12.96 -19.41 -4.77
C GLU A 214 12.65 -18.45 -3.59
N ILE A 215 12.45 -17.16 -3.88
CA ILE A 215 12.11 -16.14 -2.87
C ILE A 215 10.78 -16.45 -2.19
N VAL A 216 9.74 -16.81 -2.97
CA VAL A 216 8.40 -17.07 -2.43
C VAL A 216 8.37 -18.37 -1.61
N ASP A 217 8.98 -19.43 -2.11
CA ASP A 217 8.99 -20.76 -1.46
C ASP A 217 9.82 -20.78 -0.17
N ASN A 218 10.83 -19.91 -0.07
CA ASN A 218 11.78 -19.87 1.05
C ASN A 218 11.73 -18.53 1.80
N ARG A 219 10.60 -17.82 1.79
CA ARG A 219 10.46 -16.54 2.49
C ARG A 219 10.33 -16.74 4.00
N MET A 220 10.99 -15.89 4.79
CA MET A 220 10.69 -15.70 6.21
C MET A 220 9.37 -14.95 6.40
N ASP A 221 8.75 -15.03 7.58
CA ASP A 221 7.59 -14.20 7.91
C ASP A 221 7.91 -12.70 7.83
N VAL A 222 6.92 -11.89 7.42
CA VAL A 222 7.05 -10.45 7.18
C VAL A 222 5.95 -9.69 7.89
N GLN A 223 6.26 -8.51 8.41
CA GLN A 223 5.31 -7.67 9.16
C GLN A 223 4.36 -6.89 8.25
N GLU A 224 4.68 -6.74 6.97
CA GLU A 224 3.81 -6.12 5.98
C GLU A 224 3.84 -6.90 4.65
N LEU A 225 2.67 -7.31 4.18
CA LEU A 225 2.44 -7.66 2.79
C LEU A 225 1.88 -6.41 2.09
N SER A 226 2.54 -5.97 1.02
CA SER A 226 2.13 -4.81 0.25
C SER A 226 1.61 -5.25 -1.12
N PRO A 227 0.28 -5.37 -1.32
CA PRO A 227 -0.28 -5.71 -2.62
C PRO A 227 -0.12 -4.52 -3.56
N LYS A 228 0.52 -4.71 -4.72
CA LYS A 228 0.49 -3.64 -5.73
C LYS A 228 -0.89 -3.56 -6.38
N SER A 229 -1.75 -2.66 -5.85
CA SER A 229 -2.92 -2.07 -6.51
C SER A 229 -3.61 -2.94 -7.57
N ARG A 230 -4.24 -4.05 -7.17
CA ARG A 230 -5.02 -4.88 -8.10
C ARG A 230 -6.28 -4.14 -8.51
N ARG A 231 -6.49 -3.92 -9.81
CA ARG A 231 -7.86 -4.02 -10.35
C ARG A 231 -8.22 -5.51 -10.28
N SER A 232 -8.97 -5.86 -9.23
CA SER A 232 -9.64 -7.13 -8.94
C SER A 232 -8.94 -8.44 -9.35
N ALA A 233 -8.48 -9.20 -8.35
CA ALA A 233 -8.44 -10.66 -8.39
C ALA A 233 -8.30 -11.21 -6.96
N ILE A 234 -9.43 -11.46 -6.30
CA ILE A 234 -9.47 -12.20 -5.03
C ILE A 234 -9.42 -13.70 -5.36
N LYS A 235 -8.30 -14.33 -5.01
CA LYS A 235 -8.19 -15.78 -4.80
C LYS A 235 -7.18 -16.00 -3.66
N MET A 236 -7.68 -16.00 -2.42
CA MET A 236 -6.92 -16.51 -1.28
C MET A 236 -7.02 -18.04 -1.28
N PHE A 237 -5.90 -18.72 -1.50
CA PHE A 237 -5.74 -20.11 -1.08
C PHE A 237 -5.36 -20.11 0.39
N PHE A 238 -6.30 -20.44 1.28
CA PHE A 238 -5.96 -20.71 2.68
C PHE A 238 -5.30 -22.09 2.77
N SER A 239 -3.98 -22.08 2.99
CA SER A 239 -3.24 -23.30 3.34
C SER A 239 -3.54 -23.70 4.79
N LYS A 240 -3.66 -25.01 5.03
CA LYS A 240 -4.06 -25.57 6.33
C LYS A 240 -2.85 -25.70 7.25
N ALA A 241 -2.85 -25.04 8.41
CA ALA A 241 -2.21 -25.54 9.64
C ALA A 241 -2.59 -24.73 10.90
N THR A 242 -3.34 -25.39 11.78
CA THR A 242 -3.09 -25.48 13.23
C THR A 242 -2.43 -24.29 13.97
N PHE A 243 -3.21 -23.57 14.79
CA PHE A 243 -2.73 -23.11 16.09
C PHE A 243 -3.84 -23.22 17.16
N VAL A 244 -3.43 -23.54 18.39
CA VAL A 244 -4.29 -24.08 19.45
C VAL A 244 -4.89 -22.99 20.34
N LEU A 245 -6.17 -23.13 20.73
CA LEU A 245 -6.80 -22.29 21.75
C LEU A 245 -6.11 -22.45 23.12
N SER A 246 -5.72 -21.32 23.71
CA SER A 246 -5.75 -21.10 25.17
C SER A 246 -5.50 -19.63 25.47
N PHE A 247 -6.51 -18.91 25.99
CA PHE A 247 -6.42 -18.12 27.23
C PHE A 247 -7.78 -17.44 27.53
N LEU A 248 -8.38 -17.84 28.65
CA LEU A 248 -9.45 -17.10 29.32
C LEU A 248 -8.82 -16.02 30.21
N ALA A 249 -9.31 -14.78 30.14
CA ALA A 249 -9.93 -14.06 31.26
C ALA A 249 -9.87 -12.52 31.16
N LEU A 250 -11.07 -11.91 31.18
CA LEU A 250 -11.46 -10.69 31.92
C LEU A 250 -10.69 -9.35 31.71
N GLY A 251 -11.41 -8.35 31.21
CA GLY A 251 -10.96 -6.94 31.24
C GLY A 251 -11.84 -5.96 30.46
N ASN A 252 -13.00 -5.60 31.01
CA ASN A 252 -13.93 -4.51 30.62
C ASN A 252 -13.54 -3.58 29.45
N ILE A 253 -14.38 -3.49 28.40
CA ILE A 253 -14.72 -2.24 27.67
C ILE A 253 -16.10 -2.36 27.00
N VAL A 254 -16.96 -1.38 27.32
CA VAL A 254 -18.11 -0.76 26.62
C VAL A 254 -18.89 -1.53 25.53
N ALA A 255 -20.23 -1.39 25.60
CA ALA A 255 -21.23 -2.12 24.81
C ALA A 255 -21.13 -1.97 23.28
N ALA A 256 -21.10 -3.12 22.59
CA ALA A 256 -21.52 -3.27 21.20
C ALA A 256 -22.94 -3.87 21.13
N ALA A 257 -23.72 -3.52 20.10
CA ALA A 257 -25.10 -3.98 19.96
C ALA A 257 -25.18 -5.51 19.89
N GLN A 258 -25.93 -6.12 20.81
CA GLN A 258 -26.12 -7.57 20.85
C GLN A 258 -27.01 -8.00 19.69
N THR A 259 -26.47 -8.83 18.80
CA THR A 259 -27.24 -9.54 17.78
C THR A 259 -28.30 -10.40 18.49
N PRO A 260 -29.61 -10.30 18.18
CA PRO A 260 -30.61 -11.16 18.80
C PRO A 260 -30.27 -12.64 18.55
N ALA A 261 -30.09 -13.42 19.62
CA ALA A 261 -29.59 -14.80 19.50
C ALA A 261 -30.49 -15.70 18.64
N CYS A 262 -31.79 -15.41 18.59
CA CYS A 262 -32.75 -16.07 17.70
C CYS A 262 -32.40 -15.91 16.20
N LEU A 263 -31.86 -14.76 15.79
CA LEU A 263 -31.57 -14.46 14.38
C LEU A 263 -30.44 -15.33 13.83
N LEU A 264 -29.44 -15.65 14.67
CA LEU A 264 -28.37 -16.58 14.33
C LEU A 264 -28.90 -17.97 13.99
N SER A 265 -29.96 -18.43 14.68
CA SER A 265 -30.59 -19.73 14.38
C SER A 265 -31.34 -19.74 13.05
N VAL A 266 -31.88 -18.60 12.62
CA VAL A 266 -32.60 -18.47 11.33
C VAL A 266 -31.63 -18.36 10.16
N VAL A 267 -30.59 -17.53 10.29
CA VAL A 267 -29.58 -17.34 9.25
C VAL A 267 -28.68 -18.57 9.13
N GLY A 268 -28.33 -19.21 10.25
CA GLY A 268 -27.57 -20.46 10.28
C GLY A 268 -28.33 -21.69 9.75
N ALA A 269 -29.66 -21.63 9.68
CA ALA A 269 -30.49 -22.67 9.05
C ALA A 269 -30.56 -22.55 7.51
N GLN A 270 -29.99 -21.50 6.92
CA GLN A 270 -29.93 -21.35 5.46
C GLN A 270 -28.91 -22.32 4.85
N LYS A 271 -29.20 -22.78 3.62
CA LYS A 271 -28.37 -23.78 2.93
C LYS A 271 -26.93 -23.30 2.66
N ASP A 272 -26.77 -22.00 2.43
CA ASP A 272 -25.48 -21.31 2.41
C ASP A 272 -25.68 -19.92 3.05
N PRO A 273 -25.32 -19.74 4.34
CA PRO A 273 -25.47 -18.45 5.02
C PRO A 273 -24.49 -17.36 4.51
N ALA A 274 -23.47 -17.73 3.72
CA ALA A 274 -22.51 -16.79 3.14
C ALA A 274 -22.96 -16.25 1.78
N ASP A 275 -23.91 -16.91 1.11
CA ASP A 275 -24.58 -16.38 -0.08
C ASP A 275 -25.61 -15.31 0.31
N LEU A 276 -25.12 -14.09 0.59
CA LEU A 276 -25.97 -12.95 0.94
C LEU A 276 -26.96 -12.58 -0.18
N GLN A 277 -26.69 -12.93 -1.44
CA GLN A 277 -27.66 -12.74 -2.52
C GLN A 277 -28.85 -13.70 -2.35
N ALA A 278 -28.58 -14.98 -2.07
CA ALA A 278 -29.63 -15.94 -1.76
C ALA A 278 -30.37 -15.60 -0.47
N VAL A 279 -29.66 -15.24 0.61
CA VAL A 279 -30.24 -14.95 1.93
C VAL A 279 -31.08 -13.66 1.92
N CYS A 280 -30.59 -12.58 1.32
CA CYS A 280 -31.28 -11.29 1.34
C CYS A 280 -32.33 -11.13 0.22
N ILE A 281 -32.08 -11.66 -0.98
CA ILE A 281 -32.93 -11.43 -2.15
C ILE A 281 -33.75 -12.67 -2.52
N THR A 282 -33.10 -13.82 -2.77
CA THR A 282 -33.80 -14.99 -3.31
C THR A 282 -34.75 -15.64 -2.31
N ASN A 283 -34.32 -15.76 -1.05
CA ASN A 283 -35.04 -16.41 0.05
C ASN A 283 -35.50 -15.40 1.12
N GLY A 284 -35.28 -14.09 0.91
CA GLY A 284 -35.46 -13.06 1.95
C GLY A 284 -36.85 -13.02 2.58
N ASP A 285 -37.90 -13.33 1.82
CA ASP A 285 -39.28 -13.45 2.32
C ASP A 285 -39.47 -14.64 3.28
N ASP A 286 -38.79 -15.76 3.04
CA ASP A 286 -38.89 -16.96 3.89
C ASP A 286 -37.99 -16.82 5.12
N VAL A 287 -36.84 -16.16 5.00
CA VAL A 287 -36.00 -15.75 6.13
C VAL A 287 -36.79 -14.83 7.08
N GLN A 288 -37.49 -13.82 6.57
CA GLN A 288 -38.33 -12.94 7.39
C GLN A 288 -39.46 -13.70 8.11
N LYS A 289 -40.14 -14.64 7.44
CA LYS A 289 -41.15 -15.50 8.09
C LYS A 289 -40.54 -16.36 9.20
N GLN A 290 -39.34 -16.91 8.98
CA GLN A 290 -38.64 -17.67 10.01
C GLN A 290 -38.22 -16.79 11.20
N ILE A 291 -37.80 -15.54 10.96
CA ILE A 291 -37.54 -14.55 12.02
C ILE A 291 -38.82 -14.32 12.85
N ALA A 292 -39.97 -14.02 12.22
CA ALA A 292 -41.22 -13.82 12.93
C ALA A 292 -41.64 -15.06 13.76
N ASN A 293 -41.51 -16.26 13.18
CA ASN A 293 -41.88 -17.51 13.85
C ASN A 293 -40.96 -17.90 15.03
N ILE A 294 -39.68 -17.49 15.02
CA ILE A 294 -38.66 -17.96 15.98
C ILE A 294 -38.26 -16.88 17.00
N CYS A 295 -38.28 -15.60 16.63
CA CYS A 295 -37.79 -14.52 17.50
C CYS A 295 -38.82 -13.95 18.49
N GLY A 296 -40.14 -14.16 18.28
CA GLY A 296 -41.19 -13.69 19.19
C GLY A 296 -41.05 -12.22 19.54
N ASP A 297 -40.97 -11.88 20.84
CA ASP A 297 -40.78 -10.50 21.32
C ASP A 297 -39.53 -9.79 20.77
N SER A 298 -38.55 -10.53 20.25
CA SER A 298 -37.35 -9.99 19.59
C SER A 298 -37.47 -9.84 18.06
N GLU A 299 -38.62 -10.17 17.45
CA GLU A 299 -38.85 -10.13 16.00
C GLU A 299 -38.44 -8.79 15.40
N GLN A 300 -38.94 -7.66 15.92
CA GLN A 300 -38.71 -6.35 15.31
C GLN A 300 -37.23 -5.90 15.40
N ALA A 301 -36.50 -6.34 16.42
CA ALA A 301 -35.06 -6.10 16.54
C ALA A 301 -34.28 -6.98 15.53
N ALA A 302 -34.69 -8.24 15.38
CA ALA A 302 -34.08 -9.18 14.44
C ALA A 302 -34.35 -8.82 12.97
N LEU A 303 -35.56 -8.37 12.63
CA LEU A 303 -35.91 -7.90 11.28
C LEU A 303 -35.15 -6.63 10.90
N THR A 304 -35.01 -5.67 11.83
CA THR A 304 -34.20 -4.46 11.62
C THR A 304 -32.75 -4.83 11.34
N TRP A 305 -32.14 -5.66 12.20
CA TRP A 305 -30.75 -6.11 12.04
C TRP A 305 -30.52 -6.88 10.72
N PHE A 306 -31.48 -7.72 10.33
CA PHE A 306 -31.45 -8.43 9.06
C PHE A 306 -31.45 -7.47 7.86
N ALA A 307 -32.34 -6.46 7.87
CA ALA A 307 -32.39 -5.45 6.82
C ALA A 307 -31.12 -4.60 6.75
N ASP A 308 -30.59 -4.16 7.90
CA ASP A 308 -29.35 -3.38 7.97
C ASP A 308 -28.14 -4.17 7.44
N THR A 309 -28.08 -5.47 7.75
CA THR A 309 -27.00 -6.37 7.28
C THR A 309 -27.07 -6.59 5.78
N CYS A 310 -28.28 -6.79 5.24
CA CYS A 310 -28.49 -6.88 3.80
C CYS A 310 -28.17 -5.57 3.08
N ASP A 311 -28.53 -4.43 3.65
CA ASP A 311 -28.24 -3.11 3.07
C ASP A 311 -26.74 -2.80 3.06
N ALA A 312 -26.01 -3.15 4.13
CA ALA A 312 -24.56 -3.05 4.18
C ALA A 312 -23.87 -3.92 3.12
N ALA A 313 -24.50 -5.03 2.70
CA ALA A 313 -24.07 -5.87 1.58
C ALA A 313 -24.55 -5.38 0.20
N GLY A 314 -25.29 -4.27 0.13
CA GLY A 314 -25.81 -3.69 -1.11
C GLY A 314 -27.19 -4.22 -1.55
N TYR A 315 -27.87 -5.00 -0.71
CA TYR A 315 -29.17 -5.62 -0.99
C TYR A 315 -30.28 -4.94 -0.19
N LYS A 316 -31.05 -4.06 -0.83
CA LYS A 316 -32.23 -3.42 -0.21
C LYS A 316 -33.35 -4.44 0.02
N VAL A 317 -33.59 -4.78 1.29
CA VAL A 317 -34.69 -5.66 1.72
C VAL A 317 -35.84 -4.83 2.28
N VAL A 318 -37.07 -5.17 1.88
CA VAL A 318 -38.30 -4.58 2.44
C VAL A 318 -38.80 -5.47 3.58
N ILE A 319 -38.88 -4.92 4.79
CA ILE A 319 -39.42 -5.64 5.96
C ILE A 319 -40.94 -5.78 5.84
N LYS A 320 -41.46 -7.00 5.99
CA LYS A 320 -42.90 -7.34 5.93
C LYS A 320 -43.42 -7.76 7.32
N SER A 321 -43.32 -6.87 8.32
CA SER A 321 -43.84 -7.14 9.67
C SER A 321 -45.35 -7.40 9.66
N THR A 322 -45.79 -8.50 10.29
CA THR A 322 -47.21 -8.86 10.38
C THR A 322 -47.83 -8.37 11.69
N THR A 323 -48.13 -7.07 11.77
CA THR A 323 -48.86 -6.51 12.93
C THR A 323 -50.37 -6.60 12.72
N THR A 324 -51.06 -7.31 13.62
CA THR A 324 -52.52 -7.49 13.54
C THR A 324 -53.26 -6.25 14.05
N SER A 325 -53.94 -5.55 13.13
CA SER A 325 -55.10 -4.64 13.29
C SER A 325 -55.23 -3.74 14.53
N GLY A 326 -55.18 -2.41 14.34
CA GLY A 326 -55.65 -1.44 15.35
C GLY A 326 -55.71 0.03 14.91
N SER A 327 -56.88 0.47 14.43
CA SER A 327 -57.34 1.89 14.40
C SER A 327 -56.68 2.91 13.45
N SER A 328 -57.28 3.04 12.26
CA SER A 328 -57.84 4.29 11.70
C SER A 328 -57.16 5.64 11.98
N ALA A 329 -56.53 6.24 10.96
CA ALA A 329 -57.11 7.37 10.20
C ALA A 329 -56.05 8.07 9.31
N THR A 330 -56.29 8.18 8.00
CA THR A 330 -55.65 9.22 7.16
C THR A 330 -56.60 9.60 6.02
N GLY A 331 -56.84 10.90 5.86
CA GLY A 331 -57.69 11.46 4.81
C GLY A 331 -56.99 11.51 3.44
N THR A 332 -57.80 11.59 2.39
CA THR A 332 -57.45 11.57 0.96
C THR A 332 -57.04 12.99 0.42
N PRO A 333 -56.66 13.17 -0.87
CA PRO A 333 -55.54 14.06 -1.24
C PRO A 333 -55.88 15.19 -2.24
N THR A 334 -54.88 16.04 -2.54
CA THR A 334 -54.74 16.88 -3.76
C THR A 334 -53.23 17.15 -3.97
N ASN A 335 -52.57 17.04 -5.13
CA ASN A 335 -52.85 17.22 -6.57
C ASN A 335 -52.74 18.68 -7.07
N GLY A 336 -51.80 18.96 -8.00
CA GLY A 336 -51.53 20.29 -8.59
C GLY A 336 -50.26 20.33 -9.47
N SER A 337 -50.28 21.07 -10.59
CA SER A 337 -49.34 20.95 -11.74
C SER A 337 -48.95 22.31 -12.35
N THR A 338 -47.92 22.31 -13.25
CA THR A 338 -47.62 23.32 -14.31
C THR A 338 -46.98 24.66 -13.84
N SER A 339 -46.21 25.45 -14.63
CA SER A 339 -45.87 25.45 -16.08
C SER A 339 -44.56 26.21 -16.45
N THR A 340 -44.06 25.90 -17.65
CA THR A 340 -43.07 26.54 -18.59
C THR A 340 -42.69 28.03 -18.55
N ASN A 341 -41.44 28.37 -18.97
CA ASN A 341 -41.16 29.24 -20.14
C ASN A 341 -39.68 29.28 -20.64
N THR A 342 -39.40 29.96 -21.77
CA THR A 342 -38.34 29.63 -22.77
C THR A 342 -37.48 30.79 -23.35
N GLY A 343 -36.30 30.47 -23.95
CA GLY A 343 -35.63 31.22 -25.05
C GLY A 343 -34.76 32.43 -24.66
N PHE A 344 -33.87 33.01 -25.50
CA PHE A 344 -33.28 32.69 -26.81
C PHE A 344 -31.97 33.51 -27.01
N VAL A 345 -31.24 33.38 -28.14
CA VAL A 345 -29.85 33.86 -28.37
C VAL A 345 -29.77 34.98 -29.44
N THR A 346 -28.70 35.82 -29.42
CA THR A 346 -27.86 36.29 -30.58
C THR A 346 -27.36 37.75 -30.45
N ALA A 347 -26.21 38.03 -31.09
CA ALA A 347 -25.32 39.19 -30.89
C ALA A 347 -25.47 40.35 -31.90
N THR A 348 -24.74 41.45 -31.65
CA THR A 348 -24.32 42.46 -32.66
C THR A 348 -22.92 42.98 -32.31
N ALA A 349 -22.13 43.38 -33.31
CA ALA A 349 -20.74 43.85 -33.18
C ALA A 349 -20.55 45.30 -33.66
N THR A 350 -19.44 45.93 -33.28
CA THR A 350 -18.88 47.11 -33.97
C THR A 350 -17.35 47.13 -33.83
N GLY A 351 -16.63 47.54 -34.88
CA GLY A 351 -15.17 47.70 -34.87
C GLY A 351 -14.71 49.05 -35.45
N SER A 352 -13.41 49.33 -35.42
CA SER A 352 -12.73 50.39 -36.17
C SER A 352 -11.19 50.18 -36.17
N SER A 353 -10.47 50.88 -37.04
CA SER A 353 -9.22 50.39 -37.66
C SER A 353 -8.10 51.43 -37.88
N GLY A 354 -6.85 50.96 -37.99
CA GLY A 354 -5.69 51.69 -38.56
C GLY A 354 -4.68 52.22 -37.53
N SER A 355 -3.37 52.39 -37.83
CA SER A 355 -2.60 52.04 -39.03
C SER A 355 -1.07 52.00 -38.77
N SER A 356 -0.36 51.22 -39.59
CA SER A 356 1.09 51.09 -39.87
C SER A 356 2.13 52.12 -39.36
N GLY A 357 3.33 51.64 -38.96
CA GLY A 357 4.58 52.42 -38.92
C GLY A 357 5.82 51.57 -38.57
N SER A 358 6.86 51.56 -39.43
CA SER A 358 8.08 50.74 -39.30
C SER A 358 9.19 51.39 -38.47
N GLY A 359 10.06 50.61 -37.81
CA GLY A 359 11.26 51.14 -37.14
C GLY A 359 12.20 50.10 -36.54
N SER A 360 13.44 50.04 -37.04
CA SER A 360 14.53 49.14 -36.62
C SER A 360 15.34 49.65 -35.40
N GLY A 361 15.91 48.77 -34.56
CA GLY A 361 17.09 49.17 -33.77
C GLY A 361 17.49 48.33 -32.55
N LYS A 362 18.61 47.60 -32.69
CA LYS A 362 19.67 47.32 -31.69
C LYS A 362 19.34 46.95 -30.23
N SER A 363 19.71 45.71 -29.90
CA SER A 363 20.65 45.33 -28.82
C SER A 363 21.08 46.40 -27.81
N GLY A 364 20.87 46.14 -26.51
CA GLY A 364 21.42 46.95 -25.41
C GLY A 364 21.29 46.28 -24.05
N THR A 365 22.39 45.64 -23.62
CA THR A 365 22.61 45.02 -22.31
C THR A 365 22.28 45.94 -21.12
N SER A 366 21.65 45.42 -20.06
CA SER A 366 22.00 45.80 -18.68
C SER A 366 21.57 44.73 -17.66
N SER A 367 22.46 44.49 -16.71
CA SER A 367 22.30 43.64 -15.53
C SER A 367 21.87 44.47 -14.32
N SER A 368 21.40 43.80 -13.25
CA SER A 368 21.34 44.29 -11.85
C SER A 368 20.45 45.52 -11.58
N SER A 369 19.78 45.68 -10.43
CA SER A 369 19.68 44.90 -9.18
C SER A 369 18.55 45.48 -8.31
N ALA A 370 18.09 44.72 -7.29
CA ALA A 370 17.47 45.15 -6.01
C ALA A 370 16.59 46.44 -5.98
N ALA A 371 15.38 46.41 -5.42
CA ALA A 371 15.19 46.44 -3.97
C ALA A 371 13.73 46.24 -3.52
N SER A 372 13.54 46.08 -2.20
CA SER A 372 12.30 45.69 -1.50
C SER A 372 11.33 46.83 -1.17
N ALA A 373 10.03 46.52 -1.13
CA ALA A 373 9.05 46.92 -0.09
C ALA A 373 7.70 46.22 -0.41
N SER A 374 7.16 45.29 0.38
CA SER A 374 6.60 45.41 1.76
C SER A 374 5.22 46.06 1.81
N HIS A 375 4.17 45.26 2.06
CA HIS A 375 2.90 45.71 2.65
C HIS A 375 2.16 44.57 3.38
N THR A 376 2.00 44.73 4.70
CA THR A 376 1.01 44.09 5.60
C THR A 376 -0.42 44.48 5.13
N VAL A 377 -1.55 43.75 5.25
CA VAL A 377 -2.35 43.22 6.40
C VAL A 377 -3.54 42.39 5.82
N SER A 378 -4.33 41.53 6.51
CA SER A 378 -4.25 40.77 7.78
C SER A 378 -5.45 39.78 7.87
N ALA A 379 -5.47 38.91 8.89
CA ALA A 379 -6.59 38.18 9.53
C ALA A 379 -7.83 37.69 8.74
N GLY A 380 -8.12 36.39 8.85
CA GLY A 380 -9.43 35.76 8.61
C GLY A 380 -9.54 34.45 9.41
N SER A 381 -10.67 34.22 10.09
CA SER A 381 -10.86 33.15 11.09
C SER A 381 -11.87 32.09 10.64
N SER A 382 -11.76 30.89 11.24
CA SER A 382 -12.78 29.83 11.28
C SER A 382 -13.01 29.08 9.94
N ASP A 383 -13.46 27.82 9.88
CA ASP A 383 -14.11 26.97 10.90
C ASP A 383 -13.63 25.50 10.90
N ARG A 384 -13.92 24.78 11.99
CA ARG A 384 -13.76 23.31 12.10
C ARG A 384 -15.06 22.60 11.68
N GLN A 385 -14.97 21.62 10.78
CA GLN A 385 -15.96 20.54 10.70
C GLN A 385 -15.27 19.17 10.74
N VAL A 386 -15.63 18.38 11.74
CA VAL A 386 -15.22 16.99 11.91
C VAL A 386 -16.37 16.12 11.41
N SER A 387 -16.17 15.40 10.29
CA SER A 387 -17.17 14.46 9.78
C SER A 387 -17.07 13.12 10.50
N ALA A 388 -18.18 12.70 11.11
CA ALA A 388 -18.31 11.39 11.74
C ALA A 388 -18.49 10.29 10.67
N ALA A 389 -17.41 9.56 10.34
CA ALA A 389 -17.42 8.46 9.39
C ALA A 389 -16.40 7.34 9.74
N ALA A 390 -16.20 7.08 11.04
CA ALA A 390 -15.17 6.15 11.52
C ALA A 390 -15.61 5.32 12.75
N PHE A 391 -16.79 4.69 12.68
CA PHE A 391 -17.32 3.81 13.75
C PHE A 391 -18.22 2.67 13.21
N ALA A 392 -17.73 1.84 12.29
CA ALA A 392 -18.50 0.69 11.76
C ALA A 392 -17.66 -0.48 11.17
N ALA A 393 -16.46 -0.76 11.67
CA ALA A 393 -15.54 -1.73 11.02
C ALA A 393 -14.83 -2.75 11.96
N VAL A 394 -15.32 -2.96 13.18
CA VAL A 394 -14.57 -3.72 14.22
C VAL A 394 -15.29 -4.99 14.74
N VAL A 395 -16.53 -5.28 14.33
CA VAL A 395 -17.36 -6.33 14.99
C VAL A 395 -17.57 -7.62 14.17
N PHE A 396 -17.20 -7.67 12.88
CA PHE A 396 -17.56 -8.79 11.99
C PHE A 396 -16.46 -9.80 11.62
N PHE A 397 -15.30 -9.80 12.30
CA PHE A 397 -14.22 -10.78 12.04
C PHE A 397 -14.14 -11.94 13.06
N GLY A 398 -15.17 -12.15 13.87
CA GLY A 398 -15.13 -13.13 14.95
C GLY A 398 -16.43 -13.90 15.19
N PHE A 399 -16.99 -14.60 14.20
CA PHE A 399 -17.90 -15.74 14.45
C PHE A 399 -18.06 -16.73 13.27
N ALA A 400 -16.97 -17.11 12.60
CA ALA A 400 -16.95 -18.18 11.60
C ALA A 400 -15.92 -19.28 11.93
N ALA A 401 -15.83 -19.63 13.22
CA ALA A 401 -14.93 -20.65 13.75
C ALA A 401 -15.50 -21.38 14.97
N ALA A 402 -16.81 -21.70 14.94
CA ALA A 402 -17.47 -22.60 15.90
C ALA A 402 -18.91 -22.96 15.45
N LEU A 403 -19.04 -23.78 14.40
CA LEU A 403 -20.08 -24.81 14.19
C LEU A 403 -19.78 -25.61 12.92
#